data_AF-A0A529VL47-F1
#
_entry.id   AF-A0A529VL47-F1
#
_cell.length_a   1.000
_cell.length_b   1.000
_cell.length_c   1.000
_cell.angle_alpha   90.00
_cell.angle_beta   90.00
_cell.angle_gamma   90.00
#
_symmetry.space_group_name_H-M   'P 1'
#
loop_
_entity.id
_entity.type
_entity.pdbx_description
1 polymer ?
#
loop_
_entity_poly.entity_id
_entity_poly.type
_entity_poly.pdbx_seq_one_letter_code
_entity_poly.pdbx_strand_id
1 'polypeptide(L)'
;TCTGTGWNRVCTTTTSPATYASIASWGGCVESRPYPYNIQDTAASTATPATLFVPMFAPDETDNNDGSWRPAYSNWHVDMSTGTDAERQRYMPKYFSPGTGVTPAYGMDAGPNTSCTTTAITPLTDVSTTAGASAVKTAIDAMVDVGATNVPEGMAWGWRTLSSTAPFT
;
A
#
# COMPACT_ATOMS: atom_id res chain seq x y z
N THR A 1 -21.49 15.22 25.89
CA THR A 1 -22.16 15.17 27.20
C THR A 1 -23.62 15.56 27.06
N CYS A 2 -24.54 14.91 27.76
CA CYS A 2 -25.95 15.33 27.79
C CYS A 2 -26.30 15.80 29.20
N THR A 3 -27.07 16.88 29.32
CA THR A 3 -27.57 17.43 30.58
C THR A 3 -29.09 17.56 30.54
N GLY A 4 -29.74 17.45 31.71
CA GLY A 4 -31.20 17.47 31.85
C GLY A 4 -31.89 16.10 31.75
N THR A 5 -33.21 16.09 31.94
CA THR A 5 -34.06 14.88 31.92
C THR A 5 -35.33 15.08 31.08
N GLY A 6 -35.84 13.98 30.51
CA GLY A 6 -37.05 13.99 29.68
C GLY A 6 -36.89 14.85 28.43
N TRP A 7 -37.88 15.70 28.17
CA TRP A 7 -37.99 16.54 26.96
C TRP A 7 -37.02 17.73 26.98
N ASN A 8 -36.43 18.03 28.15
CA ASN A 8 -35.44 19.09 28.33
C ASN A 8 -34.00 18.58 28.26
N ARG A 9 -33.79 17.33 27.82
CA ARG A 9 -32.45 16.76 27.68
C ARG A 9 -31.74 17.39 26.49
N VAL A 10 -30.66 18.11 26.75
CA VAL A 10 -29.80 18.73 25.74
C VAL A 10 -28.51 17.93 25.67
N CYS A 11 -28.14 17.49 24.46
CA CYS A 11 -26.91 16.77 24.22
C CYS A 11 -25.93 17.65 23.44
N THR A 12 -24.75 17.87 24.02
CA THR A 12 -23.65 18.57 23.38
C THR A 12 -22.59 17.55 23.00
N THR A 13 -22.20 17.51 21.73
CA THR A 13 -21.08 16.67 21.28
C THR A 13 -19.78 17.44 21.50
N THR A 14 -18.93 16.94 22.39
CA THR A 14 -17.56 17.45 22.53
C THR A 14 -16.69 16.64 21.57
N THR A 15 -16.37 17.19 20.41
CA THR A 15 -15.32 16.66 19.54
C THR A 15 -13.98 17.16 20.05
N SER A 16 -13.21 16.32 20.73
CA SER A 16 -11.78 16.57 20.87
C SER A 16 -11.16 16.46 19.47
N PRO A 17 -10.47 17.51 18.96
CA PRO A 17 -9.79 17.39 17.69
C PRO A 17 -8.71 16.31 17.83
N ALA A 18 -8.85 15.24 17.05
CA ALA A 18 -7.82 14.23 16.92
C ALA A 18 -6.73 14.78 16.01
N THR A 19 -5.49 14.76 16.47
CA THR A 19 -4.35 14.99 15.60
C THR A 19 -4.06 13.70 14.86
N TYR A 20 -4.39 13.64 13.57
CA TYR A 20 -4.01 12.53 12.72
C TYR A 20 -2.49 12.60 12.46
N ALA A 21 -1.80 11.48 12.68
CA ALA A 21 -0.40 11.30 12.31
C ALA A 21 -0.30 10.33 11.12
N SER A 22 0.78 10.41 10.36
CA SER A 22 1.07 9.41 9.32
C SER A 22 1.22 8.04 9.96
N ILE A 23 0.38 7.08 9.56
CA ILE A 23 0.47 5.69 10.01
C ILE A 23 1.58 4.93 9.30
N ALA A 24 1.86 5.26 8.03
CA ALA A 24 2.90 4.66 7.22
C ALA A 24 3.44 5.62 6.15
N SER A 25 4.70 5.41 5.78
CA SER A 25 5.27 5.95 4.55
C SER A 25 5.07 4.96 3.42
N TRP A 26 4.83 5.48 2.21
CA TRP A 26 4.74 4.68 1.00
C TRP A 26 6.07 3.96 0.70
N GLY A 27 6.02 2.65 0.51
CA GLY A 27 7.18 1.81 0.26
C GLY A 27 7.76 1.90 -1.16
N GLY A 28 7.09 2.61 -2.07
CA GLY A 28 7.57 2.82 -3.46
C GLY A 28 6.92 1.90 -4.51
N CYS A 29 6.08 0.94 -4.10
CA CYS A 29 5.37 0.05 -5.01
C CYS A 29 4.08 0.66 -5.55
N VAL A 30 3.71 0.30 -6.76
CA VAL A 30 2.47 0.77 -7.42
C VAL A 30 1.62 -0.39 -7.87
N GLU A 31 0.31 -0.17 -7.90
CA GLU A 31 -0.66 -1.11 -8.44
C GLU A 31 -0.54 -1.24 -9.96
N SER A 32 -0.99 -2.39 -10.49
CA SER A 32 -1.23 -2.55 -11.92
C SER A 32 -2.30 -1.55 -12.38
N ARG A 33 -2.08 -0.94 -13.55
CA ARG A 33 -3.05 -0.01 -14.14
C ARG A 33 -4.30 -0.77 -14.59
N PRO A 34 -5.51 -0.19 -14.51
CA PRO A 34 -6.71 -0.82 -15.05
C PRO A 34 -6.55 -1.20 -16.53
N TYR A 35 -7.12 -2.34 -16.93
CA TYR A 35 -7.21 -2.70 -18.35
C TYR A 35 -7.92 -1.57 -19.14
N PRO A 36 -7.42 -1.19 -20.33
CA PRO A 36 -6.35 -1.83 -21.10
C PRO A 36 -4.95 -1.27 -20.83
N TYR A 37 -4.79 -0.36 -19.87
CA TYR A 37 -3.55 0.39 -19.67
C TYR A 37 -2.45 -0.36 -18.91
N ASN A 38 -2.76 -1.49 -18.26
CA ASN A 38 -1.74 -2.39 -17.69
C ASN A 38 -0.72 -2.85 -18.74
N ILE A 39 -1.17 -3.14 -19.96
CA ILE A 39 -0.34 -3.66 -21.06
C ILE A 39 0.02 -2.60 -22.10
N GLN A 40 -0.46 -1.37 -21.94
CA GLN A 40 -0.16 -0.27 -22.85
C GLN A 40 0.84 0.69 -22.22
N ASP A 41 1.53 1.38 -23.10
CA ASP A 41 2.53 2.39 -22.77
C ASP A 41 1.94 3.81 -22.82
N THR A 42 0.63 3.92 -22.54
CA THR A 42 -0.07 5.20 -22.53
C THR A 42 0.49 6.07 -21.41
N ALA A 43 0.90 7.30 -21.72
CA ALA A 43 1.39 8.26 -20.74
C ALA A 43 0.37 8.50 -19.60
N ALA A 44 0.86 8.61 -18.38
CA ALA A 44 0.04 8.95 -17.21
C ALA A 44 -0.51 10.38 -17.34
N SER A 45 -1.82 10.55 -17.15
CA SER A 45 -2.51 11.83 -17.29
C SER A 45 -3.63 11.97 -16.27
N THR A 46 -3.73 13.15 -15.66
CA THR A 46 -4.84 13.50 -14.76
C THR A 46 -6.18 13.61 -15.48
N ALA A 47 -6.17 13.82 -16.81
CA ALA A 47 -7.39 13.82 -17.62
C ALA A 47 -7.98 12.40 -17.80
N THR A 48 -7.16 11.36 -17.64
CA THR A 48 -7.58 9.96 -17.74
C THR A 48 -7.06 9.19 -16.52
N PRO A 49 -7.75 9.23 -15.37
CA PRO A 49 -7.24 8.67 -14.10
C PRO A 49 -6.82 7.20 -14.16
N ALA A 50 -7.44 6.38 -15.02
CA ALA A 50 -7.04 4.99 -15.25
C ALA A 50 -5.62 4.83 -15.86
N THR A 51 -4.99 5.92 -16.29
CA THR A 51 -3.60 5.93 -16.77
C THR A 51 -2.56 6.20 -15.69
N LEU A 52 -2.98 6.59 -14.49
CA LEU A 52 -2.08 6.90 -13.39
C LEU A 52 -1.53 5.61 -12.77
N PHE A 53 -0.27 5.65 -12.34
CA PHE A 53 0.27 4.66 -11.42
C PHE A 53 -0.22 5.00 -10.01
N VAL A 54 -0.93 4.07 -9.39
CA VAL A 54 -1.53 4.28 -8.06
C VAL A 54 -0.59 3.67 -7.01
N PRO A 55 -0.23 4.39 -5.94
CA PRO A 55 0.50 3.81 -4.82
C PRO A 55 -0.20 2.56 -4.30
N MET A 56 0.55 1.47 -4.16
CA MET A 56 0.04 0.23 -3.57
C MET A 56 -0.01 0.39 -2.05
N PHE A 57 -1.19 0.13 -1.47
CA PHE A 57 -1.37 -0.01 -0.04
C PHE A 57 -2.25 -1.22 0.25
N ALA A 58 -1.73 -2.17 1.03
CA ALA A 58 -2.47 -3.35 1.42
C ALA A 58 -3.63 -2.97 2.37
N PRO A 59 -4.86 -3.46 2.12
CA PRO A 59 -5.97 -3.25 3.03
C PRO A 59 -5.67 -3.93 4.37
N ASP A 60 -6.22 -3.37 5.45
CA ASP A 60 -6.15 -3.99 6.77
C ASP A 60 -7.07 -5.23 6.83
N GLU A 61 -6.54 -6.30 7.41
CA GLU A 61 -7.24 -7.56 7.64
C GLU A 61 -7.66 -7.72 9.10
N THR A 62 -8.32 -8.83 9.42
CA THR A 62 -8.75 -9.10 10.79
C THR A 62 -7.57 -9.36 11.73
N ASP A 63 -7.71 -8.95 12.99
CA ASP A 63 -6.77 -9.31 14.06
C ASP A 63 -7.00 -10.72 14.65
N ASN A 64 -8.00 -11.47 14.17
CA ASN A 64 -8.19 -12.86 14.55
C ASN A 64 -7.09 -13.77 13.97
N ASN A 65 -6.79 -14.85 14.68
CA ASN A 65 -5.94 -15.93 14.17
C ASN A 65 -6.80 -17.02 13.51
N ASP A 66 -6.22 -17.71 12.52
CA ASP A 66 -6.80 -18.93 11.96
C ASP A 66 -6.81 -20.10 12.98
N GLY A 67 -7.38 -21.25 12.58
CA GLY A 67 -7.41 -22.45 13.42
C GLY A 67 -6.04 -23.04 13.77
N SER A 68 -4.96 -22.56 13.14
CA SER A 68 -3.57 -22.90 13.43
C SER A 68 -2.83 -21.80 14.19
N TRP A 69 -3.54 -20.83 14.77
CA TRP A 69 -3.00 -19.67 15.48
C TRP A 69 -2.16 -18.72 14.63
N ARG A 70 -2.34 -18.71 13.30
CA ARG A 70 -1.63 -17.80 12.41
C ARG A 70 -2.41 -16.50 12.25
N PRO A 71 -1.77 -15.33 12.41
CA PRO A 71 -2.44 -14.06 12.14
C PRO A 71 -2.69 -13.88 10.64
N ALA A 72 -3.63 -12.99 10.28
CA ALA A 72 -3.72 -12.49 8.91
C ALA A 72 -2.45 -11.73 8.52
N TYR A 73 -2.15 -11.66 7.22
CA TYR A 73 -0.89 -11.10 6.71
C TYR A 73 -0.83 -9.58 6.87
N SER A 74 -1.96 -8.89 6.71
CA SER A 74 -2.05 -7.43 6.74
C SER A 74 -2.92 -6.93 7.89
N ASN A 75 -2.75 -7.46 9.11
CA ASN A 75 -3.51 -7.05 10.31
C ASN A 75 -2.89 -5.83 11.03
N TRP A 76 -2.70 -4.72 10.31
CA TRP A 76 -1.97 -3.57 10.83
C TRP A 76 -2.79 -2.62 11.71
N HIS A 77 -4.12 -2.74 11.71
CA HIS A 77 -5.02 -1.93 12.52
C HIS A 77 -5.85 -2.80 13.48
N VAL A 78 -5.92 -2.41 14.74
CA VAL A 78 -6.71 -3.16 15.73
C VAL A 78 -8.22 -3.06 15.43
N ASP A 79 -8.91 -4.19 15.49
CA ASP A 79 -10.36 -4.22 15.29
C ASP A 79 -11.11 -3.68 16.52
N MET A 80 -12.15 -2.88 16.27
CA MET A 80 -13.02 -2.33 17.32
C MET A 80 -14.36 -3.07 17.44
N SER A 81 -14.51 -4.21 16.79
CA SER A 81 -15.73 -5.02 16.80
C SER A 81 -15.39 -6.45 17.17
N THR A 82 -16.21 -7.06 18.01
CA THR A 82 -16.17 -8.51 18.25
C THR A 82 -17.06 -9.20 17.20
N GLY A 83 -16.61 -10.33 16.66
CA GLY A 83 -17.35 -11.07 15.65
C GLY A 83 -16.46 -11.87 14.72
N THR A 84 -17.08 -12.35 13.65
CA THR A 84 -16.44 -13.04 12.52
C THR A 84 -15.49 -12.11 11.77
N ASP A 85 -14.56 -12.69 11.01
CA ASP A 85 -13.60 -11.93 10.20
C ASP A 85 -14.31 -11.00 9.20
N ALA A 86 -15.41 -11.46 8.61
CA ALA A 86 -16.23 -10.67 7.69
C ALA A 86 -16.99 -9.52 8.37
N GLU A 87 -17.29 -9.61 9.67
CA GLU A 87 -17.86 -8.51 10.46
C GLU A 87 -16.81 -7.45 10.74
N ARG A 88 -15.61 -7.88 11.09
CA ARG A 88 -14.46 -7.03 11.40
C ARG A 88 -13.95 -6.26 10.18
N GLN A 89 -13.76 -6.94 9.05
CA GLN A 89 -13.26 -6.31 7.82
C GLN A 89 -14.22 -5.25 7.24
N ARG A 90 -15.53 -5.40 7.42
CA ARG A 90 -16.51 -4.39 6.97
C ARG A 90 -16.75 -3.26 7.97
N TYR A 91 -16.16 -3.32 9.17
CA TYR A 91 -16.42 -2.35 10.24
C TYR A 91 -15.63 -1.05 10.03
N MET A 92 -16.10 -0.21 9.11
CA MET A 92 -15.51 1.09 8.77
C MET A 92 -15.30 2.06 9.96
N PRO A 93 -16.12 2.06 11.04
CA PRO A 93 -15.90 2.99 12.15
C PRO A 93 -14.51 2.88 12.81
N LYS A 94 -13.78 1.76 12.67
CA LYS A 94 -12.41 1.63 13.21
C LYS A 94 -11.40 2.59 12.60
N TYR A 95 -11.61 3.08 11.38
CA TYR A 95 -10.71 4.05 10.73
C TYR A 95 -11.02 5.51 11.10
N PHE A 96 -12.17 5.76 11.73
CA PHE A 96 -12.59 7.11 12.12
C PHE A 96 -12.47 7.36 13.62
N SER A 97 -12.18 6.32 14.41
CA SER A 97 -12.01 6.44 15.86
C SER A 97 -10.56 6.81 16.20
N PRO A 98 -10.32 7.99 16.78
CA PRO A 98 -8.99 8.39 17.22
C PRO A 98 -8.45 7.46 18.31
N GLY A 99 -7.18 7.10 18.24
CA GLY A 99 -6.51 6.34 19.30
C GLY A 99 -6.69 4.81 19.24
N THR A 100 -7.24 4.27 18.15
CA THR A 100 -7.10 2.83 17.85
C THR A 100 -5.63 2.48 17.67
N GLY A 101 -5.18 1.41 18.34
CA GLY A 101 -3.79 0.95 18.24
C GLY A 101 -3.45 0.43 16.85
N VAL A 102 -2.21 0.64 16.45
CA VAL A 102 -1.59 -0.07 15.32
C VAL A 102 -0.88 -1.29 15.85
N THR A 103 -0.87 -2.40 15.10
CA THR A 103 -0.11 -3.58 15.51
C THR A 103 1.39 -3.39 15.19
N PRO A 104 2.29 -4.18 15.79
CA PRO A 104 3.71 -4.15 15.43
C PRO A 104 4.02 -4.59 13.99
N ALA A 105 3.02 -5.07 13.22
CA ALA A 105 3.13 -5.46 11.82
C ALA A 105 3.21 -4.22 10.90
N TYR A 106 4.21 -3.38 11.12
CA TYR A 106 4.45 -2.13 10.42
C TYR A 106 5.86 -2.13 9.83
N GLY A 107 6.00 -1.86 8.53
CA GLY A 107 7.31 -1.79 7.88
C GLY A 107 7.25 -1.93 6.36
N MET A 108 8.41 -2.18 5.76
CA MET A 108 8.49 -2.69 4.39
C MET A 108 8.07 -4.15 4.39
N ASP A 109 7.29 -4.58 3.39
CA ASP A 109 6.69 -5.92 3.32
C ASP A 109 5.82 -6.28 4.54
N ALA A 110 5.22 -5.27 5.18
CA ALA A 110 4.27 -5.43 6.27
C ALA A 110 3.27 -4.27 6.30
N GLY A 111 2.17 -4.47 7.00
CA GLY A 111 1.11 -3.49 7.17
C GLY A 111 0.64 -2.88 5.85
N PRO A 112 0.51 -1.54 5.73
CA PRO A 112 0.12 -0.94 4.46
C PRO A 112 1.07 -1.23 3.30
N ASN A 113 2.32 -1.63 3.54
CA ASN A 113 3.27 -2.00 2.49
C ASN A 113 3.47 -3.52 2.36
N THR A 114 2.56 -4.36 2.89
CA THR A 114 2.62 -5.80 2.67
C THR A 114 2.70 -6.12 1.19
N SER A 115 3.57 -7.05 0.79
CA SER A 115 3.89 -7.39 -0.60
C SER A 115 4.62 -6.30 -1.40
N CYS A 116 4.97 -5.15 -0.79
CA CYS A 116 5.88 -4.20 -1.41
C CYS A 116 7.33 -4.65 -1.19
N THR A 117 7.78 -5.55 -2.05
CA THR A 117 9.11 -6.19 -1.93
C THR A 117 10.05 -5.83 -3.07
N THR A 118 9.56 -5.10 -4.06
CA THR A 118 10.32 -4.76 -5.28
C THR A 118 11.17 -3.52 -5.07
N THR A 119 12.40 -3.54 -5.58
CA THR A 119 13.30 -2.39 -5.62
C THR A 119 13.12 -1.60 -6.92
N ALA A 120 13.51 -0.32 -6.92
CA ALA A 120 13.44 0.51 -8.11
C ALA A 120 14.28 -0.09 -9.25
N ILE A 121 13.73 -0.09 -10.47
CA ILE A 121 14.43 -0.56 -11.66
C ILE A 121 15.58 0.39 -11.98
N THR A 122 16.79 -0.15 -12.15
CA THR A 122 17.95 0.62 -12.62
C THR A 122 17.66 1.19 -14.00
N PRO A 123 17.72 2.52 -14.20
CA PRO A 123 17.54 3.14 -15.51
C PRO A 123 18.54 2.61 -16.55
N LEU A 124 18.21 2.78 -17.84
CA LEU A 124 19.12 2.41 -18.93
C LEU A 124 20.49 3.08 -18.73
N THR A 125 21.52 2.25 -18.58
CA THR A 125 22.87 2.67 -18.20
C THR A 125 23.86 2.22 -19.27
N ASP A 126 24.76 3.12 -19.69
CA ASP A 126 25.81 2.79 -20.67
C ASP A 126 26.88 1.87 -20.06
N VAL A 127 26.80 0.59 -20.40
CA VAL A 127 27.71 -0.47 -19.94
C VAL A 127 29.03 -0.52 -20.70
N SER A 128 29.25 0.33 -21.71
CA SER A 128 30.57 0.46 -22.35
C SER A 128 31.59 1.11 -21.43
N THR A 129 31.12 1.81 -20.39
CA THR A 129 31.95 2.39 -19.34
C THR A 129 32.09 1.44 -18.14
N THR A 130 33.25 1.44 -17.50
CA THR A 130 33.47 0.67 -16.26
C THR A 130 32.49 1.08 -15.16
N ALA A 131 32.15 2.36 -15.09
CA ALA A 131 31.20 2.89 -14.11
C ALA A 131 29.78 2.32 -14.34
N GLY A 132 29.29 2.36 -15.58
CA GLY A 132 27.97 1.84 -15.92
C GLY A 132 27.88 0.32 -15.79
N ALA A 133 28.92 -0.41 -16.23
CA ALA A 133 28.99 -1.86 -16.04
C ALA A 133 29.00 -2.24 -14.55
N SER A 134 29.70 -1.47 -13.70
CA SER A 134 29.70 -1.69 -12.25
C SER A 134 28.33 -1.38 -11.64
N ALA A 135 27.66 -0.30 -12.06
CA ALA A 135 26.35 0.06 -11.55
C ALA A 135 25.30 -1.03 -11.81
N VAL A 136 25.27 -1.60 -13.02
CA VAL A 136 24.35 -2.69 -13.37
C VAL A 136 24.67 -3.96 -12.59
N LYS A 137 25.96 -4.33 -12.45
CA LYS A 137 26.36 -5.50 -11.67
C LYS A 137 26.00 -5.37 -10.18
N THR A 138 26.25 -4.22 -9.58
CA THR A 138 25.85 -3.94 -8.19
C THR A 138 24.33 -4.06 -8.01
N ALA A 139 23.54 -3.58 -8.96
CA ALA A 139 22.09 -3.72 -8.89
C ALA A 139 21.63 -5.19 -8.97
N ILE A 140 22.28 -6.01 -9.82
CA ILE A 140 22.03 -7.45 -9.92
C ILE A 140 22.42 -8.17 -8.63
N ASP A 141 23.60 -7.86 -8.07
CA ASP A 141 24.09 -8.46 -6.82
C ASP A 141 23.22 -8.10 -5.60
N ALA A 142 22.50 -6.98 -5.68
CA ALA A 142 21.57 -6.53 -4.65
C ALA A 142 20.17 -7.16 -4.76
N MET A 143 19.87 -7.94 -5.81
CA MET A 143 18.57 -8.60 -5.95
C MET A 143 18.38 -9.68 -4.88
N VAL A 144 17.18 -9.73 -4.32
CA VAL A 144 16.76 -10.69 -3.28
C VAL A 144 15.49 -11.41 -3.72
N ASP A 145 15.36 -12.68 -3.37
CA ASP A 145 14.20 -13.52 -3.66
C ASP A 145 13.12 -13.36 -2.59
N VAL A 146 12.33 -12.29 -2.69
CA VAL A 146 11.29 -11.95 -1.72
C VAL A 146 9.98 -11.52 -2.38
N GLY A 147 8.85 -11.95 -1.81
CA GLY A 147 7.50 -11.66 -2.31
C GLY A 147 6.97 -12.68 -3.31
N ALA A 148 5.99 -12.26 -4.11
CA ALA A 148 5.30 -13.10 -5.09
C ALA A 148 5.70 -12.76 -6.54
N THR A 149 5.27 -13.59 -7.50
CA THR A 149 5.58 -13.40 -8.93
C THR A 149 4.41 -12.80 -9.71
N ASN A 150 4.65 -11.69 -10.43
CA ASN A 150 3.70 -11.10 -11.37
C ASN A 150 4.33 -10.98 -12.78
N VAL A 151 4.16 -12.04 -13.59
CA VAL A 151 4.77 -12.12 -14.93
C VAL A 151 4.28 -11.03 -15.89
N PRO A 152 2.97 -10.73 -15.99
CA PRO A 152 2.49 -9.64 -16.84
C PRO A 152 3.11 -8.28 -16.50
N GLU A 153 3.19 -7.92 -15.22
CA GLU A 153 3.79 -6.65 -14.82
C GLU A 153 5.30 -6.63 -15.06
N GLY A 154 6.00 -7.75 -14.86
CA GLY A 154 7.42 -7.86 -15.24
C GLY A 154 7.67 -7.54 -16.72
N MET A 155 6.82 -8.07 -17.62
CA MET A 155 6.88 -7.76 -19.05
C MET A 155 6.53 -6.29 -19.33
N ALA A 156 5.48 -5.77 -18.69
CA ALA A 156 5.02 -4.41 -18.92
C ALA A 156 6.03 -3.35 -18.43
N TRP A 157 6.68 -3.58 -17.29
CA TRP A 157 7.77 -2.72 -16.81
C TRP A 157 9.03 -2.82 -17.67
N GLY A 158 9.38 -4.03 -18.15
CA GLY A 158 10.47 -4.21 -19.10
C GLY A 158 10.24 -3.50 -20.44
N TRP A 159 8.99 -3.42 -20.91
CA TRP A 159 8.65 -2.60 -22.07
C TRP A 159 8.83 -1.10 -21.77
N ARG A 160 8.31 -0.63 -20.63
CA ARG A 160 8.34 0.80 -20.27
C ARG A 160 9.74 1.37 -20.14
N THR A 161 10.71 0.59 -19.69
CA THR A 161 12.13 1.03 -19.63
C THR A 161 12.76 1.22 -21.00
N LEU A 162 12.22 0.58 -22.04
CA LEU A 162 12.67 0.71 -23.43
C LEU A 162 11.89 1.77 -24.21
N SER A 163 10.74 2.19 -23.68
CA SER A 163 9.95 3.27 -24.25
C SER A 163 10.56 4.64 -24.01
N SER A 164 10.26 5.60 -24.88
CA SER A 164 10.66 7.00 -24.67
C SER A 164 9.68 7.80 -23.80
N THR A 165 8.68 7.12 -23.23
CA THR A 165 7.64 7.75 -22.40
C THR A 165 7.94 7.58 -20.92
N ALA A 166 7.53 8.57 -20.12
CA ALA A 166 7.58 8.46 -18.67
C ALA A 166 6.99 7.11 -18.18
N PRO A 167 7.54 6.49 -17.12
CA PRO A 167 8.39 7.12 -16.10
C PRO A 167 9.91 7.04 -16.35
N PHE A 168 10.37 6.36 -17.39
CA PHE A 168 11.79 6.27 -17.74
C PHE A 168 12.04 7.07 -19.01
N THR A 169 12.83 8.13 -18.92
CA THR A 169 13.21 9.02 -20.04
C THR A 169 14.69 9.30 -20.02
#